data_AF-A0A8H3I3X5-F1
#
_entry.id   AF-A0A8H3I3X5-F1
#
_cell.length_a   1.000
_cell.length_b   1.000
_cell.length_c   1.000
_cell.angle_alpha   90.00
_cell.angle_beta   90.00
_cell.angle_gamma   90.00
#
_symmetry.space_group_name_H-M   'P 1'
#
loop_
_entity.id
_entity.type
_entity.pdbx_description
1 polymer ?
#
loop_
_entity_poly.entity_id
_entity_poly.type
_entity_poly.pdbx_seq_one_letter_code
_entity_poly.pdbx_strand_id
1 'polypeptide(L)'
;MVRESPQLYAEVVKPYIDAFPPSRLQWVYNILSHKSEADRILFEHPSPTEGFIIVPDLKWDGTTMSTFYIQAIVHTHDIHSLRDIRKRHLPMLRNIRKCGIKVSHDKYGLSAGHLRLFVHYQPSYYHFHVHIVTLELSGQASANVGMAHLLDDVIAMLELEPDGLSDEQGTFARLTMTYNIGKQHGLHDALVERQTSLIE
;
A
#
# COMPACT_ATOMS: atom_id res chain seq x y z
N MET A 1 19.40 -2.13 4.80
CA MET A 1 18.29 -1.20 4.55
C MET A 1 18.83 -0.03 3.75
N VAL A 2 17.97 0.63 2.98
CA VAL A 2 18.30 1.85 2.24
C VAL A 2 17.47 3.01 2.77
N ARG A 3 18.03 4.21 2.74
CA ARG A 3 17.37 5.49 3.05
C ARG A 3 17.16 6.24 1.74
N GLU A 4 15.91 6.32 1.30
CA GLU A 4 15.50 6.97 0.07
C GLU A 4 15.01 8.39 0.38
N SER A 5 15.81 9.39 0.02
CA SER A 5 15.39 10.80 0.06
C SER A 5 14.43 11.13 -1.09
N PRO A 6 13.73 12.27 -1.06
CA PRO A 6 12.92 12.73 -2.19
C PRO A 6 13.72 12.85 -3.49
N GLN A 7 15.00 13.23 -3.41
CA GLN A 7 15.90 13.31 -4.56
C GLN A 7 16.18 11.92 -5.13
N LEU A 8 16.54 10.94 -4.28
CA LEU A 8 16.75 9.57 -4.72
C LEU A 8 15.48 8.93 -5.29
N TYR A 9 14.32 9.26 -4.73
CA TYR A 9 13.05 8.84 -5.32
C TYR A 9 12.91 9.38 -6.74
N ALA A 10 13.10 10.67 -6.96
CA ALA A 10 12.95 11.31 -8.27
C ALA A 10 13.96 10.80 -9.31
N GLU A 11 15.21 10.54 -8.90
CA GLU A 11 16.30 10.15 -9.80
C GLU A 11 16.36 8.65 -10.09
N VAL A 12 15.94 7.80 -9.16
CA VAL A 12 16.15 6.35 -9.23
C VAL A 12 14.83 5.59 -9.21
N VAL A 13 13.98 5.84 -8.22
CA VAL A 13 12.79 5.01 -7.99
C VAL A 13 11.65 5.35 -8.93
N LYS A 14 11.36 6.64 -9.14
CA LYS A 14 10.33 7.07 -10.07
C LYS A 14 10.61 6.59 -11.50
N PRO A 15 11.83 6.76 -12.07
CA PRO A 15 12.13 6.22 -13.40
C PRO A 15 12.00 4.69 -13.46
N TYR A 16 12.36 3.98 -12.39
CA TYR A 16 12.15 2.54 -12.30
C TYR A 16 10.66 2.17 -12.36
N ILE A 17 9.79 2.90 -11.65
CA ILE A 17 8.33 2.70 -11.69
C ILE A 17 7.79 3.00 -13.08
N ASP A 18 8.14 4.15 -13.65
CA ASP A 18 7.67 4.60 -14.97
C ASP A 18 8.07 3.65 -16.10
N ALA A 19 9.15 2.88 -15.91
CA ALA A 19 9.61 1.87 -16.87
C ALA A 19 8.82 0.54 -16.82
N PHE A 20 7.88 0.35 -15.88
CA PHE A 20 7.08 -0.87 -15.83
C PHE A 20 6.12 -0.91 -17.03
N PRO A 21 6.12 -2.00 -17.82
CA PRO A 21 5.12 -2.13 -18.85
C PRO A 21 3.73 -2.26 -18.18
N PRO A 22 2.67 -1.60 -18.71
CA PRO A 22 1.32 -1.67 -18.13
C PRO A 22 0.80 -3.10 -17.96
N SER A 23 1.29 -4.04 -18.78
CA SER A 23 0.95 -5.47 -18.68
C SER A 23 1.27 -6.09 -17.31
N ARG A 24 2.23 -5.55 -16.53
CA ARG A 24 2.52 -6.04 -15.18
C ARG A 24 1.37 -5.79 -14.18
N LEU A 25 0.52 -4.81 -14.46
CA LEU A 25 -0.66 -4.48 -13.65
C LEU A 25 -1.96 -5.02 -14.26
N GLN A 26 -1.90 -5.74 -15.38
CA GLN A 26 -3.11 -6.20 -16.07
C GLN A 26 -4.01 -7.07 -15.19
N TRP A 27 -3.43 -7.88 -14.30
CA TRP A 27 -4.19 -8.69 -13.35
C TRP A 27 -4.97 -7.82 -12.36
N VAL A 28 -4.38 -6.70 -11.89
CA VAL A 28 -5.07 -5.71 -11.04
C VAL A 28 -6.25 -5.11 -11.80
N TYR A 29 -6.01 -4.66 -13.03
CA TYR A 29 -7.04 -4.04 -13.86
C TYR A 29 -8.16 -5.01 -14.23
N ASN A 30 -7.87 -6.31 -14.36
CA ASN A 30 -8.90 -7.31 -14.58
C ASN A 30 -9.80 -7.49 -13.35
N ILE A 31 -9.28 -7.37 -12.12
CA ILE A 31 -10.09 -7.34 -10.90
C ILE A 31 -10.95 -6.07 -10.88
N LEU A 32 -10.35 -4.90 -11.11
CA LEU A 32 -11.04 -3.60 -11.08
C LEU A 32 -12.13 -3.45 -12.16
N SER A 33 -12.03 -4.22 -13.25
CA SER A 33 -13.02 -4.25 -14.34
C SER A 33 -13.89 -5.51 -14.34
N HIS A 34 -13.87 -6.28 -13.25
CA HIS A 34 -14.66 -7.50 -13.04
C HIS A 34 -14.46 -8.59 -14.11
N LYS A 35 -13.32 -8.57 -14.82
CA LYS A 35 -12.92 -9.59 -15.80
C LYS A 35 -12.32 -10.83 -15.14
N SER A 36 -11.84 -10.71 -13.90
CA SER A 36 -11.32 -11.81 -13.09
C SER A 36 -11.67 -11.60 -11.62
N GLU A 37 -11.78 -12.69 -10.86
CA GLU A 37 -12.02 -12.68 -9.40
C GLU A 37 -13.33 -11.96 -8.99
N ALA A 38 -14.25 -11.72 -9.93
CA ALA A 38 -15.47 -10.94 -9.69
C ALA A 38 -16.38 -11.61 -8.63
N ASP A 39 -16.42 -12.93 -8.61
CA ASP A 39 -17.13 -13.75 -7.63
C ASP A 39 -16.48 -13.72 -6.23
N ARG A 40 -15.21 -13.31 -6.14
CA ARG A 40 -14.44 -13.21 -4.89
C ARG A 40 -14.44 -11.81 -4.28
N ILE A 41 -15.07 -10.83 -4.93
CA ILE A 41 -15.21 -9.48 -4.40
C ILE A 41 -16.05 -9.50 -3.11
N LEU A 42 -15.47 -8.99 -2.03
CA LEU A 42 -16.12 -8.95 -0.73
C LEU A 42 -16.91 -7.66 -0.53
N PHE A 43 -16.44 -6.56 -1.12
CA PHE A 43 -17.02 -5.24 -1.07
C PHE A 43 -16.42 -4.39 -2.20
N GLU A 44 -17.21 -3.44 -2.70
CA GLU A 44 -16.75 -2.45 -3.68
C GLU A 44 -17.39 -1.09 -3.37
N HIS A 45 -16.56 -0.06 -3.38
CA HIS A 45 -17.00 1.32 -3.42
C HIS A 45 -16.70 1.87 -4.81
N PRO A 46 -17.69 2.14 -5.68
CA PRO A 46 -17.48 2.31 -7.12
C PRO A 46 -16.97 3.71 -7.54
N SER A 47 -16.68 4.60 -6.60
CA SER A 47 -16.19 5.95 -6.92
C SER A 47 -14.87 5.90 -7.72
N PRO A 48 -14.73 6.63 -8.83
CA PRO A 48 -13.50 6.62 -9.62
C PRO A 48 -12.31 7.25 -8.87
N THR A 49 -12.56 8.16 -7.91
CA THR A 49 -11.53 8.91 -7.19
C THR A 49 -11.32 8.44 -5.76
N GLU A 50 -12.37 7.95 -5.10
CA GLU A 50 -12.34 7.53 -3.69
C GLU A 50 -12.68 6.05 -3.49
N GLY A 51 -12.93 5.34 -4.59
CA GLY A 51 -13.39 3.98 -4.57
C GLY A 51 -12.27 2.94 -4.59
N PHE A 52 -12.67 1.72 -4.25
CA PHE A 52 -11.80 0.58 -4.11
C PHE A 52 -12.61 -0.72 -4.07
N ILE A 53 -11.94 -1.82 -4.38
CA ILE A 53 -12.45 -3.18 -4.24
C ILE A 53 -11.72 -3.86 -3.06
N ILE A 54 -12.46 -4.59 -2.22
CA ILE A 54 -11.90 -5.49 -1.22
C ILE A 54 -12.05 -6.93 -1.70
N VAL A 55 -10.93 -7.66 -1.74
CA VAL A 55 -10.86 -9.07 -2.18
C VAL A 55 -9.93 -9.88 -1.25
N PRO A 56 -10.10 -11.21 -1.15
CA PRO A 56 -9.11 -12.09 -0.53
C PRO A 56 -7.76 -11.97 -1.25
N ASP A 57 -6.66 -11.91 -0.49
CA ASP A 57 -5.31 -11.95 -1.07
C ASP A 57 -4.97 -13.39 -1.50
N LEU A 58 -4.18 -13.54 -2.57
CA LEU A 58 -3.75 -14.84 -3.09
C LEU A 58 -2.93 -15.66 -2.06
N LYS A 59 -2.37 -15.01 -1.04
CA LYS A 59 -1.64 -15.67 0.05
C LYS A 59 -2.54 -16.37 1.06
N TRP A 60 -3.85 -16.17 1.00
CA TRP A 60 -4.80 -16.78 1.92
C TRP A 60 -5.65 -17.84 1.23
N ASP A 61 -5.85 -18.96 1.92
CA ASP A 61 -6.63 -20.11 1.44
C ASP A 61 -8.16 -19.86 1.46
N GLY A 62 -8.60 -18.75 2.05
CA GLY A 62 -10.00 -18.39 2.20
C GLY A 62 -10.70 -19.04 3.40
N THR A 63 -9.99 -19.86 4.18
CA THR A 63 -10.58 -20.71 5.24
C THR A 63 -9.84 -20.63 6.57
N THR A 64 -8.52 -20.51 6.57
CA THR A 64 -7.71 -20.53 7.79
C THR A 64 -7.64 -19.13 8.40
N MET A 65 -8.37 -18.89 9.50
CA MET A 65 -8.48 -17.55 10.09
C MET A 65 -7.18 -17.02 10.70
N SER A 66 -6.29 -17.89 11.19
CA SER A 66 -4.98 -17.49 11.70
C SER A 66 -4.05 -16.94 10.61
N THR A 67 -4.38 -17.20 9.34
CA THR A 67 -3.70 -16.64 8.17
C THR A 67 -4.59 -15.69 7.37
N PHE A 68 -5.69 -15.22 7.96
CA PHE A 68 -6.65 -14.31 7.33
C PHE A 68 -5.94 -13.11 6.66
N TYR A 69 -6.25 -12.93 5.39
CA TYR A 69 -5.67 -11.88 4.56
C TYR A 69 -6.65 -11.45 3.48
N ILE A 70 -7.11 -10.21 3.57
CA ILE A 70 -7.79 -9.52 2.49
C ILE A 70 -7.01 -8.25 2.13
N GLN A 71 -7.27 -7.69 0.96
CA GLN A 71 -6.66 -6.43 0.52
C GLN A 71 -7.69 -5.51 -0.09
N ALA A 72 -7.48 -4.20 0.06
CA ALA A 72 -8.22 -3.17 -0.65
C ALA A 72 -7.37 -2.63 -1.80
N ILE A 73 -7.91 -2.62 -3.02
CA ILE A 73 -7.26 -2.13 -4.25
C ILE A 73 -8.07 -0.92 -4.73
N VAL A 74 -7.42 0.25 -4.86
CA VAL A 74 -8.12 1.49 -5.26
C VAL A 74 -8.54 1.46 -6.74
N HIS A 75 -9.62 2.16 -7.09
CA HIS A 75 -10.04 2.27 -8.50
C HIS A 75 -9.18 3.26 -9.30
N THR A 76 -8.72 4.34 -8.67
CA THR A 76 -7.86 5.31 -9.36
C THR A 76 -6.55 4.64 -9.78
N HIS A 77 -6.06 5.00 -10.97
CA HIS A 77 -4.75 4.55 -11.47
C HIS A 77 -3.64 5.56 -11.14
N ASP A 78 -3.97 6.68 -10.48
CA ASP A 78 -3.05 7.80 -10.27
C ASP A 78 -2.14 7.61 -9.04
N ILE A 79 -2.35 6.54 -8.27
CA ILE A 79 -1.63 6.28 -7.02
C ILE A 79 -0.86 4.95 -7.17
N HIS A 80 0.45 5.05 -7.33
CA HIS A 80 1.32 3.89 -7.53
C HIS A 80 1.81 3.31 -6.20
N SER A 81 2.08 4.18 -5.23
CA SER A 81 2.63 3.80 -3.92
C SER A 81 2.33 4.86 -2.86
N LEU A 82 2.88 4.68 -1.65
CA LEU A 82 2.80 5.65 -0.56
C LEU A 82 3.31 7.05 -0.97
N ARG A 83 4.25 7.14 -1.92
CA ARG A 83 4.79 8.41 -2.45
C ARG A 83 3.75 9.30 -3.13
N ASP A 84 2.64 8.74 -3.60
CA ASP A 84 1.55 9.49 -4.28
C ASP A 84 0.41 9.86 -3.33
N ILE A 85 0.45 9.43 -2.07
CA ILE A 85 -0.57 9.74 -1.09
C ILE A 85 -0.48 11.20 -0.62
N ARG A 86 -1.62 11.89 -0.55
CA ARG A 86 -1.77 13.32 -0.28
C ARG A 86 -2.98 13.53 0.61
N LYS A 87 -3.10 14.70 1.24
CA LYS A 87 -4.23 15.02 2.14
C LYS A 87 -5.60 14.84 1.47
N ARG A 88 -5.72 15.14 0.16
CA ARG A 88 -6.96 14.90 -0.61
C ARG A 88 -7.41 13.43 -0.65
N HIS A 89 -6.53 12.47 -0.39
CA HIS A 89 -6.86 11.04 -0.38
C HIS A 89 -7.42 10.57 0.97
N LEU A 90 -7.51 11.44 1.99
CA LEU A 90 -8.05 11.10 3.32
C LEU A 90 -9.43 10.44 3.29
N PRO A 91 -10.43 10.90 2.50
CA PRO A 91 -11.73 10.24 2.42
C PRO A 91 -11.61 8.77 1.99
N MET A 92 -10.84 8.51 0.93
CA MET A 92 -10.57 7.16 0.41
C MET A 92 -9.92 6.27 1.48
N LEU A 93 -8.85 6.75 2.14
CA LEU A 93 -8.12 5.98 3.15
C LEU A 93 -9.00 5.64 4.37
N ARG A 94 -9.81 6.60 4.84
CA ARG A 94 -10.77 6.39 5.93
C ARG A 94 -11.87 5.41 5.53
N ASN A 95 -12.34 5.46 4.28
CA ASN A 95 -13.32 4.51 3.76
C ASN A 95 -12.74 3.11 3.66
N ILE A 96 -11.51 2.93 3.18
CA ILE A 96 -10.80 1.64 3.17
C ILE A 96 -10.73 1.08 4.59
N ARG A 97 -10.29 1.87 5.58
CA ARG A 97 -10.23 1.45 6.98
C ARG A 97 -11.59 0.97 7.49
N LYS A 98 -12.62 1.80 7.32
CA LYS A 98 -13.98 1.52 7.81
C LYS A 98 -14.57 0.28 7.14
N CYS A 99 -14.54 0.21 5.81
CA CYS A 99 -15.14 -0.90 5.07
C CYS A 99 -14.33 -2.19 5.23
N GLY A 100 -13.00 -2.10 5.31
CA GLY A 100 -12.13 -3.23 5.62
C GLY A 100 -12.48 -3.90 6.94
N ILE A 101 -12.56 -3.10 8.01
CA ILE A 101 -12.97 -3.60 9.33
C ILE A 101 -14.40 -4.17 9.29
N LYS A 102 -15.33 -3.49 8.62
CA LYS A 102 -16.72 -3.94 8.52
C LYS A 102 -16.83 -5.28 7.78
N VAL A 103 -16.15 -5.45 6.65
CA VAL A 103 -16.13 -6.71 5.89
C VAL A 103 -15.53 -7.84 6.74
N SER A 104 -14.40 -7.58 7.39
CA SER A 104 -13.75 -8.55 8.28
C SER A 104 -14.67 -8.99 9.42
N HIS A 105 -15.40 -8.05 10.02
CA HIS A 105 -16.36 -8.33 11.08
C HIS A 105 -17.56 -9.12 10.57
N ASP A 106 -18.26 -8.59 9.56
CA ASP A 106 -19.55 -9.13 9.12
C ASP A 106 -19.44 -10.51 8.44
N LYS A 107 -18.33 -10.77 7.74
CA LYS A 107 -18.13 -12.03 7.02
C LYS A 107 -17.31 -13.06 7.80
N TYR A 108 -16.41 -12.62 8.67
CA TYR A 108 -15.41 -13.51 9.30
C TYR A 108 -15.35 -13.40 10.83
N GLY A 109 -16.17 -12.54 11.46
CA GLY A 109 -16.23 -12.40 12.91
C GLY A 109 -15.01 -11.70 13.52
N LEU A 110 -14.12 -11.11 12.72
CA LEU A 110 -12.93 -10.41 13.20
C LEU A 110 -13.26 -8.98 13.61
N SER A 111 -13.08 -8.65 14.88
CA SER A 111 -13.22 -7.25 15.34
C SER A 111 -12.01 -6.40 14.96
N ALA A 112 -12.17 -5.08 15.01
CA ALA A 112 -11.11 -4.13 14.66
C ALA A 112 -9.79 -4.38 15.43
N GLY A 113 -9.88 -4.73 16.72
CA GLY A 113 -8.72 -5.00 17.56
C GLY A 113 -7.95 -6.28 17.22
N HIS A 114 -8.47 -7.12 16.32
CA HIS A 114 -7.81 -8.33 15.81
C HIS A 114 -7.16 -8.11 14.44
N LEU A 115 -7.18 -6.89 13.89
CA LEU A 115 -6.72 -6.60 12.55
C LEU A 115 -5.50 -5.69 12.55
N ARG A 116 -4.61 -5.91 11.58
CA ARG A 116 -3.56 -4.96 11.18
C ARG A 116 -3.86 -4.47 9.78
N LEU A 117 -3.97 -3.15 9.63
CA LEU A 117 -4.15 -2.50 8.33
C LEU A 117 -2.88 -1.70 7.99
N PHE A 118 -2.27 -1.97 6.85
CA PHE A 118 -1.00 -1.35 6.48
C PHE A 118 -0.77 -1.30 4.97
N VAL A 119 0.14 -0.42 4.56
CA VAL A 119 0.62 -0.24 3.19
C VAL A 119 2.10 -0.65 3.13
N HIS A 120 2.52 -1.30 2.06
CA HIS A 120 3.93 -1.58 1.83
C HIS A 120 4.67 -0.39 1.18
N TYR A 121 5.93 -0.20 1.58
CA TYR A 121 6.91 0.58 0.83
C TYR A 121 8.30 -0.08 0.90
N GLN A 122 8.90 -0.54 -0.21
CA GLN A 122 8.35 -0.60 -1.57
C GLN A 122 7.23 -1.65 -1.70
N PRO A 123 6.18 -1.41 -2.51
CA PRO A 123 5.12 -2.39 -2.74
C PRO A 123 5.58 -3.50 -3.71
N SER A 124 4.91 -4.65 -3.67
CA SER A 124 5.18 -5.75 -4.61
C SER A 124 4.72 -5.45 -6.04
N TYR A 125 3.78 -4.52 -6.20
CA TYR A 125 3.30 -3.99 -7.48
C TYR A 125 2.87 -2.53 -7.29
N TYR A 126 3.07 -1.70 -8.31
CA TYR A 126 2.87 -0.25 -8.25
C TYR A 126 1.45 0.17 -8.62
N HIS A 127 0.49 -0.32 -7.84
CA HIS A 127 -0.89 0.15 -7.82
C HIS A 127 -1.31 0.17 -6.35
N PHE A 128 -1.75 1.31 -5.83
CA PHE A 128 -1.94 1.47 -4.39
C PHE A 128 -2.95 0.46 -3.82
N HIS A 129 -2.54 -0.20 -2.75
CA HIS A 129 -3.35 -1.19 -2.06
C HIS A 129 -3.05 -1.19 -0.57
N VAL A 130 -4.03 -1.62 0.21
CA VAL A 130 -3.94 -1.74 1.67
C VAL A 130 -4.12 -3.21 2.04
N HIS A 131 -3.19 -3.73 2.82
CA HIS A 131 -3.27 -5.06 3.40
C HIS A 131 -4.11 -5.01 4.68
N ILE A 132 -5.02 -5.98 4.83
CA ILE A 132 -5.89 -6.14 6.01
C ILE A 132 -5.74 -7.58 6.47
N VAL A 133 -5.01 -7.78 7.56
CA VAL A 133 -4.64 -9.13 8.04
C VAL A 133 -5.02 -9.31 9.49
N THR A 134 -5.16 -10.56 9.94
CA THR A 134 -5.30 -10.86 11.37
C THR A 134 -4.00 -10.55 12.12
N LEU A 135 -4.09 -10.15 13.40
CA LEU A 135 -2.93 -10.00 14.27
C LEU A 135 -2.20 -11.31 14.53
N GLU A 136 -2.91 -12.44 14.42
CA GLU A 136 -2.35 -13.79 14.57
C GLU A 136 -1.38 -14.17 13.45
N LEU A 137 -1.43 -13.43 12.33
CA LEU A 137 -0.55 -13.60 11.18
C LEU A 137 0.86 -13.15 11.57
N SER A 138 1.52 -14.04 12.29
CA SER A 138 2.85 -13.89 12.87
C SER A 138 3.91 -14.42 11.92
N GLY A 139 5.10 -13.82 11.96
CA GLY A 139 6.26 -14.29 11.19
C GLY A 139 6.25 -13.96 9.70
N GLN A 140 5.24 -13.28 9.15
CA GLN A 140 5.31 -12.80 7.77
C GLN A 140 6.16 -11.53 7.66
N ALA A 141 7.23 -11.60 6.86
CA ALA A 141 8.12 -10.48 6.58
C ALA A 141 7.40 -9.23 6.05
N SER A 142 6.21 -9.39 5.46
CA SER A 142 5.39 -8.31 4.91
C SER A 142 4.90 -7.31 5.96
N ALA A 143 4.74 -7.70 7.23
CA ALA A 143 4.25 -6.80 8.28
C ALA A 143 5.37 -6.15 9.11
N ASN A 144 6.63 -6.33 8.72
CA ASN A 144 7.77 -5.84 9.50
C ASN A 144 8.03 -4.34 9.27
N VAL A 145 8.61 -3.70 10.29
CA VAL A 145 9.18 -2.35 10.17
C VAL A 145 10.22 -2.32 9.05
N GLY A 146 10.25 -1.22 8.30
CA GLY A 146 11.06 -1.12 7.08
C GLY A 146 10.42 -1.79 5.86
N MET A 147 9.12 -2.08 5.93
CA MET A 147 8.27 -2.42 4.79
C MET A 147 6.83 -1.95 5.01
N ALA A 148 6.23 -2.30 6.15
CA ALA A 148 4.86 -1.94 6.47
C ALA A 148 4.74 -0.56 7.13
N HIS A 149 3.77 0.23 6.66
CA HIS A 149 3.32 1.48 7.25
C HIS A 149 1.86 1.32 7.69
N LEU A 150 1.56 1.49 8.98
CA LEU A 150 0.19 1.37 9.46
C LEU A 150 -0.71 2.40 8.75
N LEU A 151 -1.90 1.96 8.33
CA LEU A 151 -2.84 2.85 7.65
C LEU A 151 -3.26 4.01 8.56
N ASP A 152 -3.41 3.77 9.86
CA ASP A 152 -3.75 4.81 10.82
C ASP A 152 -2.64 5.84 11.00
N ASP A 153 -1.36 5.42 10.99
CA ASP A 153 -0.23 6.36 11.01
C ASP A 153 -0.20 7.20 9.73
N VAL A 154 -0.48 6.59 8.58
CA VAL A 154 -0.58 7.29 7.30
C VAL A 154 -1.68 8.35 7.34
N ILE A 155 -2.88 7.98 7.82
CA ILE A 155 -4.01 8.89 7.98
C ILE A 155 -3.66 10.03 8.95
N ALA A 156 -3.10 9.71 10.12
CA ALA A 156 -2.74 10.71 11.13
C ALA A 156 -1.71 11.72 10.61
N MET A 157 -0.69 11.26 9.88
CA MET A 157 0.30 12.16 9.26
C MET A 157 -0.35 13.14 8.28
N LEU A 158 -1.32 12.69 7.49
CA LEU A 158 -2.05 13.55 6.55
C LEU A 158 -3.02 14.51 7.25
N GLU A 159 -3.59 14.12 8.39
CA GLU A 159 -4.48 14.99 9.17
C GLU A 159 -3.73 16.19 9.76
N LEU A 160 -2.43 16.01 10.07
CA LEU A 160 -1.53 17.07 10.52
C LEU A 160 -1.00 17.96 9.38
N GLU A 161 -1.16 17.54 8.13
CA GLU A 161 -0.68 18.28 6.96
C GLU A 161 -1.49 19.59 6.79
N PRO A 162 -0.85 20.74 6.52
CA PRO A 162 -1.57 21.97 6.19
C PRO A 162 -2.48 21.82 4.96
N ASP A 163 -3.58 22.57 4.91
CA ASP A 163 -4.40 22.64 3.70
C ASP A 163 -3.70 23.43 2.58
N GLY A 164 -4.01 23.10 1.33
CA GLY A 164 -3.55 23.85 0.15
C GLY A 164 -2.11 23.58 -0.31
N LEU A 165 -1.44 22.53 0.22
CA LEU A 165 -0.13 22.12 -0.29
C LEU A 165 -0.21 21.61 -1.74
N SER A 166 0.84 21.89 -2.52
CA SER A 166 1.04 21.24 -3.81
C SER A 166 1.43 19.76 -3.62
N ASP A 167 1.39 19.00 -4.70
CA ASP A 167 1.72 17.57 -4.66
C ASP A 167 3.17 17.33 -4.25
N GLU A 168 4.10 18.19 -4.64
CA GLU A 168 5.51 18.09 -4.29
C GLU A 168 5.77 18.45 -2.82
N GLN A 169 4.85 19.22 -2.22
CA GLN A 169 4.93 19.66 -0.83
C GLN A 169 4.28 18.66 0.15
N GLY A 170 3.53 17.68 -0.35
CA GLY A 170 2.91 16.63 0.45
C GLY A 170 3.91 15.87 1.32
N THR A 171 3.46 15.43 2.49
CA THR A 171 4.29 14.77 3.50
C THR A 171 5.04 13.58 2.94
N PHE A 172 4.35 12.65 2.27
CA PHE A 172 4.99 11.47 1.70
C PHE A 172 5.83 11.75 0.45
N ALA A 173 5.59 12.87 -0.24
CA ALA A 173 6.47 13.32 -1.32
C ALA A 173 7.85 13.73 -0.79
N ARG A 174 7.89 14.34 0.41
CA ARG A 174 9.11 14.89 1.01
C ARG A 174 9.77 14.03 2.07
N LEU A 175 9.10 12.98 2.55
CA LEU A 175 9.63 12.10 3.59
C LEU A 175 10.85 11.33 3.06
N THR A 176 11.92 11.24 3.86
CA THR A 176 12.98 10.23 3.63
C THR A 176 12.49 8.89 4.17
N MET A 177 12.28 7.92 3.29
CA MET A 177 11.74 6.60 3.65
C MET A 177 12.89 5.60 3.83
N THR A 178 12.86 4.82 4.91
CA THR A 178 13.88 3.80 5.19
C THR A 178 13.24 2.43 5.14
N TYR A 179 13.74 1.55 4.27
CA TYR A 179 13.15 0.24 4.05
C TYR A 179 14.19 -0.83 3.71
N ASN A 180 13.79 -2.09 3.87
CA ASN A 180 14.58 -3.22 3.43
C ASN A 180 14.42 -3.44 1.93
N ILE A 181 15.50 -3.81 1.26
CA ILE A 181 15.47 -4.14 -0.16
C ILE A 181 16.34 -5.38 -0.40
N GLY A 182 15.75 -6.40 -1.04
CA GLY A 182 16.45 -7.65 -1.31
C GLY A 182 17.45 -7.51 -2.46
N LYS A 183 18.55 -8.27 -2.43
CA LYS A 183 19.61 -8.23 -3.46
C LYS A 183 19.13 -8.48 -4.90
N GLN A 184 18.00 -9.18 -5.06
CA GLN A 184 17.42 -9.48 -6.37
C GLN A 184 16.44 -8.40 -6.86
N HIS A 185 16.15 -7.38 -6.05
CA HIS A 185 15.24 -6.32 -6.43
C HIS A 185 15.91 -5.38 -7.43
N GLY A 186 15.22 -4.98 -8.50
CA GLY A 186 15.78 -4.15 -9.58
C GLY A 186 16.22 -2.72 -9.17
N LEU A 187 15.92 -2.32 -7.93
CA LEU A 187 16.37 -1.06 -7.33
C LEU A 187 17.57 -1.23 -6.39
N HIS A 188 17.94 -2.46 -6.05
CA HIS A 188 18.89 -2.74 -4.98
C HIS A 188 20.22 -2.03 -5.19
N ASP A 189 20.91 -2.32 -6.29
CA ASP A 189 22.26 -1.81 -6.53
C ASP A 189 22.26 -0.29 -6.66
N ALA A 190 21.32 0.25 -7.45
CA ALA A 190 21.21 1.69 -7.67
C ALA A 190 20.97 2.50 -6.38
N LEU A 191 20.20 1.95 -5.42
CA LEU A 191 19.95 2.60 -4.14
C LEU A 191 21.08 2.39 -3.13
N VAL A 192 21.68 1.20 -3.10
CA VAL A 192 22.78 0.86 -2.18
C VAL A 192 24.04 1.66 -2.50
N GLU A 193 24.39 1.80 -3.77
CA GLU A 193 25.56 2.59 -4.23
C GLU A 193 25.46 4.07 -3.87
N ARG A 194 24.24 4.59 -3.66
CA ARG A 194 23.97 6.00 -3.34
C ARG A 194 23.72 6.25 -1.85
N GLN A 195 23.98 5.28 -0.99
CA GLN A 195 23.85 5.47 0.46
C GLN A 195 25.02 6.29 1.01
N THR A 196 24.70 7.32 1.78
CA THR A 196 25.69 8.08 2.55
C THR A 196 25.99 7.38 3.87
N SER A 197 27.25 7.42 4.31
CA SER A 197 27.64 6.98 5.65
C SER A 197 26.87 7.76 6.72
N LEU A 198 26.48 7.08 7.80
CA LEU A 198 25.83 7.69 8.97
C LEU A 198 26.80 7.87 10.15
N ILE A 199 28.08 7.50 9.96
CA ILE A 199 29.12 7.51 11.00
C ILE A 199 30.22 8.53 10.72
N GLU A 200 30.05 9.34 9.67
CA GLU A 200 30.90 10.49 9.30
C GLU A 200 30.18 11.79 9.66
#